data_AF-A0A539EFK6-F1
#
_entry.id   AF-A0A539EFK6-F1
#
_cell.length_a   1.000
_cell.length_b   1.000
_cell.length_c   1.000
_cell.angle_alpha   90.00
_cell.angle_beta   90.00
_cell.angle_gamma   90.00
#
_symmetry.space_group_name_H-M   'P 1'
#
loop_
_entity.id
_entity.type
_entity.pdbx_description
1 polymer ?
#
loop_
_entity_poly.entity_id
_entity_poly.type
_entity_poly.pdbx_seq_one_letter_code
_entity_poly.pdbx_strand_id
1 'polypeptide(L)'
;PISLLCLSCHDGTMAVDMTVFRPDTFRSSEDAALHLRINGGNELMNCGKCHNNNAAHSIEIKHLGTDLQNDHAFSMTYAGLTHLDPDFRPPDSQYGFDNGVKLYEGKVECATCHNVHNPDVNLLLRTTSDQLCETCHIK
;
A
#
# COMPACT_ATOMS: atom_id res chain seq x y z
N PRO A 1 3.91 10.15 6.66
CA PRO A 1 2.47 10.56 6.67
C PRO A 1 1.59 9.74 5.72
N ILE A 2 2.12 9.36 4.56
CA ILE A 2 1.38 8.64 3.52
C ILE A 2 1.19 7.17 3.91
N SER A 3 2.23 6.49 4.40
CA SER A 3 2.10 5.09 4.82
C SER A 3 1.13 4.91 5.99
N LEU A 4 1.01 5.90 6.89
CA LEU A 4 0.02 5.87 7.99
C LEU A 4 -1.42 5.84 7.47
N LEU A 5 -1.72 6.53 6.36
CA LEU A 5 -3.03 6.48 5.74
C LEU A 5 -3.33 5.07 5.19
N CYS A 6 -2.32 4.41 4.60
CA CYS A 6 -2.46 3.04 4.12
C CYS A 6 -2.67 2.07 5.30
N LEU A 7 -1.83 2.16 6.33
CA LEU A 7 -1.90 1.30 7.50
C LEU A 7 -3.22 1.44 8.24
N SER A 8 -3.86 2.61 8.21
CA SER A 8 -5.19 2.83 8.77
C SER A 8 -6.20 1.72 8.37
N CYS A 9 -6.09 1.16 7.17
CA CYS A 9 -6.88 -0.01 6.76
C CYS A 9 -6.05 -1.31 6.75
N HIS A 10 -4.79 -1.25 6.30
CA HIS A 10 -3.98 -2.44 6.03
C HIS A 10 -3.44 -3.14 7.29
N ASP A 11 -3.34 -2.43 8.42
CA ASP A 11 -2.88 -3.01 9.69
C ASP A 11 -4.00 -3.75 10.45
N GLY A 12 -5.25 -3.61 10.02
CA GLY A 12 -6.42 -4.24 10.64
C GLY A 12 -6.81 -3.67 12.01
N THR A 13 -6.29 -2.50 12.39
CA THR A 13 -6.63 -1.82 13.64
C THR A 13 -7.88 -0.95 13.54
N MET A 14 -8.15 -0.39 12.35
CA MET A 14 -9.40 0.34 12.11
C MET A 14 -10.45 -0.52 11.39
N ALA A 15 -11.70 -0.31 11.75
CA ALA A 15 -12.84 -0.90 11.06
C ALA A 15 -13.25 -0.04 9.85
N VAL A 16 -13.75 -0.68 8.80
CA VAL A 16 -14.12 -0.06 7.51
C VAL A 16 -15.22 0.99 7.69
N ASP A 17 -16.12 0.81 8.65
CA ASP A 17 -17.20 1.75 8.98
C ASP A 17 -16.69 3.08 9.57
N MET A 18 -15.45 3.08 10.09
CA MET A 18 -14.73 4.26 10.61
C MET A 18 -13.97 5.04 9.54
N THR A 19 -13.97 4.58 8.29
CA THR A 19 -13.35 5.31 7.17
C THR A 19 -14.26 6.42 6.64
N VAL A 20 -13.66 7.53 6.21
CA VAL A 20 -14.40 8.68 5.63
C VAL A 20 -15.06 8.29 4.29
N PHE A 21 -14.39 7.44 3.52
CA PHE A 21 -14.86 6.96 2.22
C PHE A 21 -15.17 5.47 2.28
N ARG A 22 -16.46 5.16 2.44
CA ARG A 22 -16.98 3.80 2.49
C ARG A 22 -17.16 3.25 1.07
N PRO A 23 -17.01 1.93 0.85
CA PRO A 23 -17.36 1.31 -0.43
C PRO A 23 -18.81 1.59 -0.80
N ASP A 24 -19.12 1.76 -2.09
CA ASP A 24 -20.47 2.08 -2.58
C ASP A 24 -21.54 1.06 -2.16
N THR A 25 -21.13 -0.18 -1.87
CA THR A 25 -22.03 -1.26 -1.42
C THR A 25 -22.26 -1.30 0.08
N PHE A 26 -21.56 -0.47 0.88
CA PHE A 26 -21.73 -0.42 2.34
C PHE A 26 -22.93 0.44 2.74
N ARG A 27 -23.98 -0.18 3.30
CA ARG A 27 -25.23 0.51 3.65
C ARG A 27 -25.29 0.76 5.15
N SER A 28 -25.01 2.00 5.55
CA SER A 28 -24.92 2.39 6.97
C SER A 28 -26.13 2.00 7.85
N SER A 29 -27.34 1.90 7.30
CA SER A 29 -28.54 1.48 8.05
C SER A 29 -28.65 -0.02 8.31
N GLU A 30 -27.99 -0.85 7.48
CA GLU A 30 -28.08 -2.31 7.51
C GLU A 30 -26.77 -2.95 7.96
N ASP A 31 -25.64 -2.29 7.70
CA ASP A 31 -24.30 -2.82 7.90
C ASP A 31 -23.52 -2.13 9.03
N ALA A 32 -24.03 -1.07 9.67
CA ALA A 32 -23.29 -0.39 10.76
C ALA A 32 -23.03 -1.26 12.00
N ALA A 33 -23.78 -2.36 12.17
CA ALA A 33 -23.48 -3.34 13.22
C ALA A 33 -22.26 -4.21 12.87
N LEU A 34 -21.91 -4.31 11.58
CA LEU A 34 -20.77 -5.07 11.07
C LEU A 34 -19.51 -4.21 11.18
N HIS A 35 -18.86 -4.25 12.34
CA HIS A 35 -17.55 -3.63 12.60
C HIS A 35 -16.45 -4.45 11.88
N LEU A 36 -16.44 -4.38 10.55
CA LEU A 36 -15.55 -5.16 9.71
C LEU A 36 -14.18 -4.50 9.70
N ARG A 37 -13.16 -5.23 10.14
CA ARG A 37 -11.75 -4.87 9.93
C ARG A 37 -11.15 -5.76 8.85
N ILE A 38 -10.18 -5.23 8.11
CA ILE A 38 -9.36 -6.06 7.25
C ILE A 38 -8.65 -7.10 8.13
N ASN A 39 -8.74 -8.36 7.71
CA ASN A 39 -8.03 -9.48 8.31
C ASN A 39 -7.54 -10.39 7.19
N GLY A 40 -6.52 -11.20 7.46
CA GLY A 40 -5.95 -12.12 6.47
C GLY A 40 -6.81 -13.34 6.14
N GLY A 41 -8.01 -13.47 6.71
CA GLY A 41 -8.90 -14.61 6.50
C GLY A 41 -9.70 -14.49 5.20
N ASN A 42 -9.83 -15.61 4.47
CA ASN A 42 -10.56 -15.68 3.20
C ASN A 42 -12.06 -16.03 3.35
N GLU A 43 -12.70 -15.62 4.45
CA GLU A 43 -14.11 -15.93 4.73
C GLU A 43 -15.06 -14.92 4.03
N LEU A 44 -16.08 -15.42 3.32
CA LEU A 44 -17.03 -14.67 2.49
C LEU A 44 -17.72 -13.49 3.21
N MET A 45 -17.99 -13.63 4.51
CA MET A 45 -18.63 -12.61 5.36
C MET A 45 -17.75 -11.36 5.57
N ASN A 46 -16.45 -11.43 5.27
CA ASN A 46 -15.51 -10.33 5.46
C ASN A 46 -15.31 -9.47 4.20
N CYS A 47 -15.61 -10.00 3.01
CA CYS A 47 -15.09 -9.44 1.76
C CYS A 47 -16.17 -9.20 0.71
N GLY A 48 -17.13 -10.12 0.58
CA GLY A 48 -18.11 -10.10 -0.51
C GLY A 48 -18.96 -8.84 -0.52
N LYS A 49 -19.42 -8.38 0.65
CA LYS A 49 -20.26 -7.18 0.74
C LYS A 49 -19.58 -5.90 0.25
N CYS A 50 -18.25 -5.78 0.34
CA CYS A 50 -17.49 -4.60 -0.09
C CYS A 50 -17.01 -4.67 -1.55
N HIS A 51 -17.05 -5.86 -2.17
CA HIS A 51 -16.59 -6.11 -3.54
C HIS A 51 -17.71 -6.62 -4.46
N ASN A 52 -18.90 -6.02 -4.38
CA ASN A 52 -20.04 -6.39 -5.23
C ASN A 52 -20.40 -7.90 -5.18
N ASN A 53 -20.29 -8.52 -4.00
CA ASN A 53 -20.42 -9.97 -3.76
C ASN A 53 -19.46 -10.87 -4.54
N ASN A 54 -18.41 -10.31 -5.12
CA ASN A 54 -17.36 -11.03 -5.84
C ASN A 54 -16.06 -11.01 -5.04
N ALA A 55 -15.34 -12.11 -5.00
CA ALA A 55 -13.96 -12.11 -4.52
C ALA A 55 -13.08 -11.41 -5.58
N ALA A 56 -12.73 -10.14 -5.35
CA ALA A 56 -11.93 -9.36 -6.30
C ALA A 56 -10.46 -9.82 -6.35
N HIS A 57 -9.91 -10.28 -5.22
CA HIS A 57 -8.57 -10.89 -5.06
C HIS A 57 -8.39 -11.41 -3.62
N SER A 58 -7.31 -12.17 -3.36
CA SER A 58 -6.90 -12.50 -2.00
C SER A 58 -6.47 -11.22 -1.24
N ILE A 59 -7.06 -11.02 -0.06
CA ILE A 59 -6.71 -9.93 0.89
C ILE A 59 -5.62 -10.39 1.87
N GLU A 60 -5.33 -11.70 1.93
CA GLU A 60 -4.34 -12.30 2.86
C GLU A 60 -2.98 -11.62 2.74
N ILE A 61 -2.53 -11.37 1.51
CA ILE A 61 -1.25 -10.72 1.19
C ILE A 61 -1.33 -9.19 1.38
N LYS A 62 -2.53 -8.65 1.57
CA LYS A 62 -2.79 -7.20 1.69
C LYS A 62 -3.08 -6.78 3.13
N HIS A 63 -3.31 -7.73 4.03
CA HIS A 63 -3.36 -7.49 5.46
C HIS A 63 -1.93 -7.59 6.02
N LEU A 64 -1.28 -6.43 6.16
CA LEU A 64 0.10 -6.35 6.65
C LEU A 64 0.15 -6.58 8.17
N GLY A 65 -0.92 -6.21 8.86
CA GLY A 65 -0.95 -6.24 10.32
C GLY A 65 -0.12 -5.11 10.94
N THR A 66 0.12 -5.23 12.25
CA THR A 66 0.87 -4.21 13.01
C THR A 66 2.35 -4.53 13.15
N ASP A 67 2.78 -5.74 12.77
CA ASP A 67 4.17 -6.17 12.76
C ASP A 67 4.68 -6.19 11.33
N LEU A 68 5.67 -5.34 11.05
CA LEU A 68 6.16 -5.05 9.69
C LEU A 68 7.65 -5.39 9.57
N GLN A 69 8.18 -6.22 10.48
CA GLN A 69 9.59 -6.63 10.50
C GLN A 69 10.01 -7.44 9.26
N ASN A 70 9.06 -8.07 8.58
CA ASN A 70 9.27 -8.84 7.34
C ASN A 70 8.98 -8.02 6.07
N ASP A 71 8.52 -6.78 6.20
CA ASP A 71 8.27 -5.88 5.08
C ASP A 71 9.52 -5.04 4.76
N HIS A 72 9.57 -4.56 3.52
CA HIS A 72 10.62 -3.61 3.15
C HIS A 72 10.48 -2.34 4.00
N ALA A 73 11.61 -1.76 4.40
CA ALA A 73 11.62 -0.58 5.24
C ALA A 73 10.93 0.59 4.53
N PHE A 74 9.75 0.96 5.02
CA PHE A 74 9.00 2.15 4.61
C PHE A 74 9.05 3.19 5.73
N SER A 75 8.66 4.42 5.42
CA SER A 75 8.80 5.59 6.30
C SER A 75 10.25 5.88 6.73
N MET A 76 11.22 5.39 5.96
CA MET A 76 12.65 5.60 6.16
C MET A 76 13.21 6.59 5.13
N THR A 77 14.21 7.36 5.53
CA THR A 77 14.90 8.28 4.62
C THR A 77 15.66 7.48 3.56
N TYR A 78 15.43 7.80 2.29
CA TYR A 78 16.06 7.11 1.19
C TYR A 78 17.59 7.31 1.20
N ALA A 79 18.35 6.21 1.23
CA ALA A 79 19.81 6.22 1.38
C ALA A 79 20.53 6.95 0.23
N GLY A 80 20.01 6.82 -0.99
CA GLY A 80 20.56 7.45 -2.20
C GLY A 80 20.48 8.99 -2.21
N LEU A 81 19.80 9.63 -1.25
CA LEU A 81 19.78 11.10 -1.14
C LEU A 81 21.10 11.69 -0.65
N THR A 82 21.87 10.91 0.11
CA THR A 82 23.13 11.38 0.70
C THR A 82 24.31 11.20 -0.25
N HIS A 83 24.16 10.37 -1.28
CA HIS A 83 25.23 9.90 -2.17
C HIS A 83 26.42 9.24 -1.43
N LEU A 84 26.24 8.87 -0.16
CA LEU A 84 27.28 8.23 0.65
C LEU A 84 27.27 6.71 0.50
N ASP A 85 26.11 6.13 0.18
CA ASP A 85 25.94 4.71 -0.05
C ASP A 85 26.01 4.43 -1.57
N PRO A 86 27.13 3.87 -2.07
CA PRO A 86 27.31 3.60 -3.50
C PRO A 86 26.41 2.49 -4.01
N ASP A 87 25.76 1.71 -3.14
CA ASP A 87 24.85 0.64 -3.52
C ASP A 87 23.45 1.19 -3.86
N PHE A 88 23.22 2.49 -3.65
CA PHE A 88 21.95 3.16 -3.94
C PHE A 88 22.07 4.19 -5.07
N ARG A 89 21.13 4.12 -6.01
CA ARG A 89 20.99 5.10 -7.08
C ARG A 89 20.47 6.43 -6.54
N PRO A 90 21.05 7.57 -6.91
CA PRO A 90 20.43 8.85 -6.62
C PRO A 90 19.13 9.01 -7.43
N PRO A 91 18.13 9.74 -6.92
CA PRO A 91 16.91 10.01 -7.66
C PRO A 91 17.20 10.91 -8.87
N ASP A 92 16.47 10.68 -9.97
CA ASP A 92 16.58 11.47 -11.20
C ASP A 92 16.07 12.91 -11.01
N SER A 93 15.17 13.13 -10.05
CA SER A 93 14.64 14.45 -9.70
C SER A 93 14.27 14.57 -8.22
N GLN A 94 13.88 15.77 -7.78
CA GLN A 94 13.34 15.99 -6.43
C GLN A 94 12.11 15.13 -6.09
N TYR A 95 11.45 14.56 -7.09
CA TYR A 95 10.21 13.77 -6.93
C TYR A 95 10.44 12.26 -7.01
N GLY A 96 11.66 11.79 -7.29
CA GLY A 96 11.98 10.37 -7.45
C GLY A 96 12.62 10.06 -8.80
N PHE A 97 12.15 8.99 -9.45
CA PHE A 97 12.79 8.35 -10.60
C PHE A 97 11.91 8.42 -11.85
N ASP A 98 12.55 8.42 -13.02
CA ASP A 98 11.89 8.59 -14.32
C ASP A 98 10.96 7.44 -14.69
N ASN A 99 11.17 6.26 -14.11
CA ASN A 99 10.30 5.09 -14.28
C ASN A 99 8.98 5.18 -13.48
N GLY A 100 8.72 6.30 -12.82
CA GLY A 100 7.48 6.58 -12.12
C GLY A 100 7.47 6.25 -10.64
N VAL A 101 8.53 5.62 -10.11
CA VAL A 101 8.79 5.44 -8.66
C VAL A 101 9.05 6.80 -8.02
N LYS A 102 8.43 7.05 -6.86
CA LYS A 102 8.43 8.39 -6.24
C LYS A 102 8.99 8.39 -4.83
N LEU A 103 9.68 9.46 -4.46
CA LEU A 103 10.02 9.70 -3.06
C LEU A 103 9.07 10.75 -2.48
N TYR A 104 8.76 10.63 -1.20
CA TYR A 104 7.87 11.55 -0.50
C TYR A 104 8.63 12.17 0.66
N GLU A 105 8.94 13.46 0.55
CA GLU A 105 9.77 14.17 1.54
C GLU A 105 11.12 13.47 1.78
N GLY A 106 11.69 12.89 0.71
CA GLY A 106 12.93 12.13 0.77
C GLY A 106 12.82 10.76 1.45
N LYS A 107 11.60 10.26 1.68
CA LYS A 107 11.37 8.95 2.27
C LYS A 107 10.79 7.96 1.28
N VAL A 108 11.10 6.69 1.54
CA VAL A 108 10.42 5.54 0.93
C VAL A 108 9.09 5.35 1.66
N GLU A 109 7.97 5.38 0.95
CA GLU A 109 6.61 5.19 1.50
C GLU A 109 5.87 4.12 0.69
N CYS A 110 4.70 3.65 1.13
CA CYS A 110 3.90 2.69 0.33
C CYS A 110 3.65 3.21 -1.10
N ALA A 111 3.34 4.51 -1.23
CA ALA A 111 3.09 5.15 -2.51
C ALA A 111 4.36 5.35 -3.37
N THR A 112 5.56 5.05 -2.85
CA THR A 112 6.81 5.05 -3.63
C THR A 112 6.77 3.98 -4.70
N CYS A 113 6.25 2.81 -4.35
CA CYS A 113 6.13 1.66 -5.23
C CYS A 113 4.72 1.52 -5.80
N HIS A 114 3.69 1.91 -5.04
CA HIS A 114 2.29 1.74 -5.43
C HIS A 114 1.65 3.04 -5.98
N ASN A 115 0.86 2.90 -7.05
CA ASN A 115 -0.01 3.91 -7.63
C ASN A 115 -1.47 3.46 -7.48
N VAL A 116 -2.07 3.81 -6.35
CA VAL A 116 -3.44 3.43 -5.98
C VAL A 116 -4.54 4.03 -6.86
N HIS A 117 -4.19 4.97 -7.74
CA HIS A 117 -5.13 5.59 -8.68
C HIS A 117 -5.09 4.98 -10.09
N ASN A 118 -4.26 3.95 -10.31
CA ASN A 118 -4.26 3.20 -11.56
C ASN A 118 -4.72 1.77 -11.30
N PRO A 119 -6.02 1.45 -11.50
CA PRO A 119 -6.56 0.12 -11.23
C PRO A 119 -6.12 -0.94 -12.26
N ASP A 120 -5.56 -0.51 -13.40
CA ASP A 120 -5.22 -1.41 -14.52
C ASP A 120 -3.86 -2.12 -14.33
N VAL A 121 -3.09 -1.74 -13.30
CA VAL A 121 -1.79 -2.33 -13.00
C VAL A 121 -1.87 -3.37 -11.88
N ASN A 122 -1.28 -4.54 -12.13
CA ASN A 122 -1.22 -5.60 -11.13
C ASN A 122 -0.47 -5.11 -9.88
N LEU A 123 -1.00 -5.44 -8.70
CA LEU A 123 -0.52 -4.98 -7.39
C LEU A 123 -0.36 -3.45 -7.28
N LEU A 124 -0.96 -2.67 -8.18
CA LEU A 124 -0.85 -1.23 -8.21
C LEU A 124 0.58 -0.74 -8.37
N LEU A 125 1.52 -1.53 -8.91
CA LEU A 125 2.93 -1.10 -8.98
C LEU A 125 3.16 0.01 -10.00
N ARG A 126 4.10 0.91 -9.69
CA ARG A 126 4.54 2.00 -10.58
C ARG A 126 5.43 1.53 -11.73
N THR A 127 6.12 0.42 -11.53
CA THR A 127 6.92 -0.28 -12.54
C THR A 127 6.82 -1.79 -12.33
N THR A 128 7.41 -2.60 -13.19
CA THR A 128 7.39 -4.06 -13.06
C THR A 128 8.17 -4.52 -11.83
N SER A 129 7.78 -5.66 -11.25
CA SER A 129 8.37 -6.18 -10.01
C SER A 129 9.87 -6.46 -10.14
N ASP A 130 10.34 -6.86 -11.32
CA ASP A 130 11.75 -7.10 -11.64
C ASP A 130 12.57 -5.80 -11.71
N GLN A 131 11.97 -4.69 -12.14
CA GLN A 131 12.66 -3.39 -12.27
C GLN A 131 12.55 -2.54 -11.00
N LEU A 132 11.56 -2.81 -10.14
CA LEU A 132 11.29 -2.00 -8.95
C LEU A 132 12.52 -1.94 -8.03
N CYS A 133 13.15 -3.09 -7.76
CA CYS A 133 14.33 -3.17 -6.90
C CYS A 133 15.52 -2.43 -7.50
N GLU A 134 15.71 -2.55 -8.82
CA GLU A 134 16.82 -1.94 -9.57
C GLU A 134 16.67 -0.43 -9.74
N THR A 135 15.49 0.11 -9.38
CA THR A 135 15.27 1.56 -9.32
C THR A 135 16.17 2.19 -8.28
N CYS A 136 16.32 1.52 -7.13
CA CYS A 136 17.10 2.02 -6.01
C CYS A 136 18.43 1.30 -5.86
N HIS A 137 18.46 -0.03 -6.00
CA HIS A 137 19.65 -0.82 -5.72
C HIS A 137 20.52 -1.03 -6.96
N ILE A 138 21.80 -0.72 -6.83
CA ILE A 138 22.84 -1.07 -7.79
C ILE A 138 23.29 -2.49 -7.44
N LYS A 139 23.28 -3.39 -8.44
CA LYS A 139 23.75 -4.78 -8.29
C LYS A 139 25.27 -4.85 -8.21
#